data_AF-A0A967ML42-F1
#
_entry.id   AF-A0A967ML42-F1
#
_cell.length_a   1.000
_cell.length_b   1.000
_cell.length_c   1.000
_cell.angle_alpha   90.00
_cell.angle_beta   90.00
_cell.angle_gamma   90.00
#
_symmetry.space_group_name_H-M   'P 1'
#
loop_
_entity.id
_entity.type
_entity.pdbx_description
1 polymer ?
#
loop_
_entity_poly.entity_id
_entity_poly.type
_entity_poly.pdbx_seq_one_letter_code
_entity_poly.pdbx_strand_id
1 'polypeptide(L)'
;ADAATHRIDTTHTTPHELRSKMREFAGVEPGLGPVLQFESFGYKHGTPLDADFVFDVRCLPNPHWEATLREQTGLDGPVIEFLEGHDTVTEMIDSIDQFISRWLPRFTAEQRSYITVAVGCTGGLHRSVFVAE
;
A
#
# COMPACT_ATOMS: atom_id res chain seq x y z
N ALA A 1 -30.87 7.87 29.80
CA ALA A 1 -30.85 6.85 28.74
C ALA A 1 -31.86 7.15 27.61
N ASP A 2 -32.91 7.94 27.86
CA ASP A 2 -34.02 8.20 26.90
C ASP A 2 -33.77 9.25 25.81
N ALA A 3 -32.52 9.69 25.57
CA ALA A 3 -32.21 10.67 24.53
C ALA A 3 -31.56 10.04 23.27
N ALA A 4 -31.49 8.71 23.19
CA ALA A 4 -30.85 8.03 22.06
C ALA A 4 -31.81 7.95 20.86
N THR A 5 -31.43 8.57 19.74
CA THR A 5 -32.16 8.49 18.47
C THR A 5 -32.11 7.08 17.86
N HIS A 6 -31.02 6.34 18.11
CA HIS A 6 -30.85 4.95 17.69
C HIS A 6 -30.12 4.13 18.74
N ARG A 7 -30.50 2.85 18.84
CA ARG A 7 -29.96 1.90 19.81
C ARG A 7 -29.69 0.58 19.09
N ILE A 8 -28.44 0.14 19.13
CA ILE A 8 -28.01 -1.07 18.43
C ILE A 8 -27.65 -2.11 19.49
N ASP A 9 -28.44 -3.18 19.52
CA ASP A 9 -28.16 -4.33 20.37
C ASP A 9 -26.99 -5.12 19.78
N THR A 10 -25.91 -5.25 20.56
CA THR A 10 -24.68 -5.93 20.18
C THR A 10 -24.49 -7.25 20.93
N THR A 11 -25.43 -7.67 21.79
CA THR A 11 -25.29 -8.83 22.69
C THR A 11 -25.00 -10.14 21.95
N HIS A 12 -25.49 -10.28 20.70
CA HIS A 12 -25.22 -11.43 19.83
C HIS A 12 -24.64 -11.04 18.48
N THR A 13 -24.01 -9.86 18.38
CA THR A 13 -23.47 -9.37 17.11
C THR A 13 -21.96 -9.63 17.05
N THR A 14 -21.49 -10.27 15.98
CA THR A 14 -20.05 -10.41 15.71
C THR A 14 -19.43 -9.06 15.31
N PRO A 15 -18.11 -8.86 15.47
CA PRO A 15 -17.45 -7.62 15.05
C PRO A 15 -17.70 -7.24 13.57
N HIS A 16 -17.81 -8.24 12.70
CA HIS A 16 -18.11 -8.07 11.27
C HIS A 16 -19.54 -7.57 11.05
N GLU A 17 -20.53 -8.20 11.69
CA GLU A 17 -21.94 -7.79 11.58
C GLU A 17 -22.17 -6.39 12.18
N LEU A 18 -21.47 -6.05 13.27
CA LEU A 18 -21.53 -4.71 13.84
C LEU A 18 -20.96 -3.67 12.88
N ARG A 19 -19.82 -3.94 12.24
CA ARG A 19 -19.24 -3.06 11.21
C ARG A 19 -20.17 -2.87 10.01
N SER A 20 -20.83 -3.93 9.54
CA SER A 20 -21.85 -3.82 8.49
C SER A 20 -22.99 -2.91 8.91
N LYS A 21 -23.58 -3.13 10.09
CA LYS A 21 -24.68 -2.31 10.63
C LYS A 21 -24.27 -0.84 10.81
N MET A 22 -23.03 -0.58 11.23
CA MET A 22 -22.48 0.78 11.35
C MET A 22 -22.32 1.48 10.00
N ARG A 23 -21.86 0.77 8.96
CA ARG A 23 -21.73 1.32 7.61
C ARG A 23 -23.08 1.66 6.98
N GLU A 24 -24.05 0.76 7.13
CA GLU A 24 -25.43 0.97 6.70
C GLU A 24 -26.03 2.19 7.41
N PHE A 25 -25.86 2.27 8.74
CA PHE A 25 -26.32 3.40 9.53
C PHE A 25 -25.69 4.74 9.11
N ALA A 26 -24.40 4.73 8.79
CA ALA A 26 -23.66 5.92 8.36
C ALA A 26 -23.97 6.36 6.92
N GLY A 27 -24.84 5.64 6.19
CA GLY A 27 -25.16 5.94 4.79
C GLY A 27 -23.98 5.79 3.85
N VAL A 28 -22.98 4.96 4.22
CA VAL A 28 -21.84 4.68 3.36
C VAL A 28 -22.33 3.77 2.24
N GLU A 29 -22.34 4.29 1.01
CA GLU A 29 -22.71 3.54 -0.19
C GLU A 29 -21.97 2.19 -0.22
N PRO A 30 -22.69 1.06 -0.36
CA PRO A 30 -22.05 -0.25 -0.55
C PRO A 30 -21.33 -0.25 -1.90
N GLY A 31 -20.01 -0.07 -1.90
CA GLY A 31 -19.24 -0.05 -3.14
C GLY A 31 -17.84 0.54 -3.06
N LEU A 32 -17.52 1.34 -2.03
CA LEU A 32 -16.14 1.75 -1.79
C LEU A 32 -15.39 0.57 -1.17
N GLY A 33 -14.70 -0.20 -2.01
CA GLY A 33 -13.70 -1.17 -1.56
C GLY A 33 -12.63 -0.50 -0.66
N PRO A 34 -11.76 -1.30 -0.04
CA PRO A 34 -10.66 -0.76 0.76
C PRO A 34 -9.84 0.25 -0.04
N VAL A 35 -9.40 1.31 0.64
CA VAL A 35 -8.43 2.25 0.08
C VAL A 35 -7.09 1.51 -0.04
N LEU A 36 -6.56 1.42 -1.26
CA LEU A 36 -5.23 0.88 -1.50
C LEU A 36 -4.21 2.01 -1.27
N GLN A 37 -3.31 1.81 -0.31
CA GLN A 37 -2.26 2.75 0.05
C GLN A 37 -0.91 2.17 -0.35
N PHE A 38 -0.13 2.94 -1.10
CA PHE A 38 1.27 2.61 -1.38
C PHE A 38 2.18 3.49 -0.51
N GLU A 39 3.24 2.88 0.00
CA GLU A 39 4.29 3.60 0.72
C GLU A 39 5.66 3.03 0.37
N SER A 40 6.68 3.89 0.41
CA SER A 40 8.06 3.49 0.22
C SER A 40 8.84 3.57 1.53
N PHE A 41 9.77 2.64 1.74
CA PHE A 41 10.61 2.62 2.94
C PHE A 41 12.03 2.12 2.68
N GLY A 42 12.89 2.34 3.68
CA GLY A 42 14.25 1.84 3.71
C GLY A 42 14.42 0.75 4.76
N TYR A 43 14.87 -0.46 4.38
CA TYR A 43 15.13 -1.56 5.31
C TYR A 43 16.10 -1.18 6.43
N LYS A 44 17.02 -0.22 6.22
CA LYS A 44 17.90 0.30 7.27
C LYS A 44 17.15 1.00 8.42
N HIS A 45 15.89 1.37 8.21
CA HIS A 45 14.99 2.01 9.17
C HIS A 45 13.93 1.07 9.74
N GLY A 46 13.92 -0.20 9.33
CA GLY A 46 12.88 -1.17 9.68
C GLY A 46 11.71 -1.19 8.68
N THR A 47 10.95 -2.27 8.73
CA THR A 47 9.73 -2.45 7.93
C THR A 47 8.56 -1.74 8.61
N PRO A 48 7.65 -1.06 7.87
CA PRO A 48 6.43 -0.49 8.42
C PRO A 48 5.60 -1.55 9.16
N LEU A 49 5.03 -1.17 10.30
CA LEU A 49 4.30 -2.10 11.18
C LEU A 49 2.87 -2.36 10.69
N ASP A 50 2.34 -1.46 9.87
CA ASP A 50 0.99 -1.43 9.33
C ASP A 50 0.92 -1.88 7.86
N ALA A 51 2.02 -2.38 7.30
CA ALA A 51 2.04 -2.95 5.96
C ALA A 51 1.32 -4.31 5.92
N ASP A 52 0.35 -4.46 5.01
CA ASP A 52 -0.28 -5.74 4.68
C ASP A 52 0.58 -6.54 3.69
N PHE A 53 1.22 -5.85 2.75
CA PHE A 53 2.18 -6.41 1.80
C PHE A 53 3.50 -5.66 1.85
N VAL A 54 4.60 -6.41 1.75
CA VAL A 54 5.96 -5.84 1.71
C VAL A 54 6.70 -6.43 0.51
N PHE A 55 7.12 -5.58 -0.42
CA PHE A 55 7.90 -5.98 -1.60
C PHE A 55 9.33 -5.47 -1.51
N ASP A 56 10.30 -6.39 -1.54
CA ASP A 56 11.72 -6.05 -1.55
C ASP A 56 12.23 -5.82 -2.97
N VAL A 57 12.63 -4.58 -3.28
CA VAL A 57 13.14 -4.18 -4.60
C VAL A 57 14.65 -3.96 -4.60
N ARG A 58 15.39 -4.47 -3.60
CA ARG A 58 16.85 -4.33 -3.52
C ARG A 58 17.61 -5.04 -4.64
N CYS A 59 16.96 -5.96 -5.36
CA CYS A 59 17.53 -6.65 -6.53
C CYS A 59 17.59 -5.76 -7.78
N LEU A 60 16.84 -4.65 -7.83
CA LEU A 60 16.82 -3.75 -8.98
C LEU A 60 18.13 -2.95 -9.14
N PRO A 61 18.45 -2.47 -10.35
CA PRO A 61 19.58 -1.59 -10.63
C PRO A 61 19.65 -0.42 -9.65
N ASN A 62 20.85 -0.11 -9.16
CA ASN A 62 21.03 0.79 -8.01
C ASN A 62 21.61 2.15 -8.43
N PRO A 63 20.80 3.24 -8.44
CA PRO A 63 21.25 4.58 -8.82
C PRO A 63 22.38 5.13 -7.94
N HIS A 64 22.51 4.64 -6.71
CA HIS A 64 23.51 5.11 -5.74
C HIS A 64 24.97 5.05 -6.23
N TRP A 65 25.25 4.16 -7.20
CA TRP A 65 26.59 4.02 -7.77
C TRP A 65 26.96 5.19 -8.70
N GLU A 66 25.97 5.90 -9.24
CA GLU A 66 26.19 7.13 -9.99
C GLU A 66 26.27 8.31 -9.03
N ALA A 67 27.43 8.97 -8.99
CA ALA A 67 27.68 10.06 -8.06
C ALA A 67 26.67 11.21 -8.20
N THR A 68 26.21 11.48 -9.43
CA THR A 68 25.22 12.50 -9.76
C THR A 68 23.81 12.17 -9.27
N LEU A 69 23.49 10.88 -9.12
CA LEU A 69 22.16 10.42 -8.70
C LEU A 69 22.06 10.20 -7.18
N ARG A 70 23.19 10.07 -6.48
CA ARG A 70 23.23 9.64 -5.07
C ARG A 70 22.40 10.48 -4.09
N GLU A 71 22.33 11.79 -4.33
CA GLU A 71 21.60 12.75 -3.48
C GLU A 71 20.17 13.02 -3.98
N GLN A 72 19.79 12.43 -5.11
CA GLN A 72 18.46 12.56 -5.69
C GLN A 72 17.52 11.50 -5.12
N THR A 73 16.24 11.63 -5.42
CA THR A 73 15.15 10.76 -4.98
C THR A 73 14.54 10.02 -6.16
N GLY A 74 13.75 8.98 -5.89
CA GLY A 74 12.99 8.28 -6.93
C GLY A 74 11.94 9.15 -7.66
N LEU A 75 11.71 10.39 -7.20
CA LEU A 75 10.82 11.36 -7.83
C LEU A 75 11.56 12.30 -8.79
N ASP A 76 12.89 12.31 -8.76
CA ASP A 76 13.70 13.23 -9.56
C ASP A 76 13.93 12.65 -10.96
N GLY A 77 13.76 13.49 -11.99
CA GLY A 77 13.85 13.11 -13.40
C GLY A 77 15.07 12.25 -13.75
N PRO A 78 16.31 12.59 -13.34
CA PRO A 78 17.48 11.76 -13.63
C PRO A 78 17.44 10.34 -13.02
N VAL A 79 16.81 10.18 -11.85
CA VAL A 79 16.64 8.86 -11.21
C VAL A 79 15.53 8.06 -11.89
N ILE A 80 14.44 8.74 -12.28
CA ILE A 80 13.36 8.17 -13.09
C ILE A 80 13.92 7.63 -14.40
N GLU A 81 14.64 8.47 -15.17
CA GLU A 81 15.26 8.08 -16.44
C GLU A 81 16.23 6.90 -16.29
N PHE A 82 17.02 6.89 -15.22
CA PHE A 82 17.90 5.76 -14.91
C PHE A 82 17.10 4.47 -14.70
N LEU A 83 16.03 4.51 -13.90
CA LEU A 83 15.26 3.32 -13.54
C LEU A 83 14.38 2.83 -14.70
N GLU A 84 13.77 3.72 -15.47
CA GLU A 84 13.00 3.40 -16.68
C GLU A 84 13.86 2.80 -17.79
N GLY A 85 15.17 3.09 -17.80
CA GLY A 85 16.12 2.52 -18.75
C GLY A 85 16.41 1.01 -18.56
N HIS A 86 15.79 0.35 -17.59
CA HIS A 86 16.03 -1.05 -17.25
C HIS A 86 14.75 -1.88 -17.27
N ASP A 87 14.65 -2.83 -18.22
CA ASP A 87 13.50 -3.73 -18.38
C ASP A 87 13.10 -4.46 -17.08
N THR A 88 14.08 -4.84 -16.25
CA THR A 88 13.84 -5.54 -14.98
C THR A 88 13.07 -4.71 -13.95
N VAL A 89 13.12 -3.37 -14.06
CA VAL A 89 12.33 -2.47 -13.21
C VAL A 89 10.86 -2.53 -13.64
N THR A 90 10.59 -2.43 -14.93
CA THR A 90 9.24 -2.58 -15.49
C THR A 90 8.67 -3.97 -15.18
N GLU A 91 9.44 -5.04 -15.38
CA GLU A 91 9.02 -6.41 -15.06
C GLU A 91 8.64 -6.59 -13.58
N MET A 92 9.37 -5.94 -12.66
CA MET A 92 9.05 -5.95 -11.24
C MET A 92 7.74 -5.22 -10.95
N ILE A 93 7.55 -4.02 -11.50
CA ILE A 93 6.32 -3.22 -11.33
C ILE A 93 5.12 -4.02 -11.84
N ASP A 94 5.21 -4.56 -13.05
CA ASP A 94 4.14 -5.37 -13.66
C ASP A 94 3.82 -6.61 -12.83
N SER A 95 4.85 -7.25 -12.24
CA SER A 95 4.65 -8.42 -11.38
C SER A 95 3.94 -8.07 -10.07
N ILE A 96 4.28 -6.93 -9.47
CA ILE A 96 3.63 -6.42 -8.25
C ILE A 96 2.18 -6.04 -8.54
N ASP A 97 1.92 -5.30 -9.62
CA ASP A 97 0.57 -4.93 -10.03
C ASP A 97 -0.31 -6.16 -10.27
N GLN A 98 0.19 -7.13 -11.05
CA GLN A 98 -0.54 -8.38 -11.30
C GLN A 98 -0.83 -9.17 -10.03
N PHE A 99 0.13 -9.20 -9.09
CA PHE A 99 -0.06 -9.84 -7.81
C PHE A 99 -1.17 -9.14 -7.01
N ILE A 100 -1.08 -7.82 -6.83
CA ILE A 100 -2.06 -7.04 -6.06
C ILE A 100 -3.43 -7.16 -6.70
N SER A 101 -3.55 -6.93 -8.01
CA SER A 101 -4.81 -7.03 -8.76
C SER A 101 -5.48 -8.40 -8.62
N ARG A 102 -4.69 -9.48 -8.52
CA ARG A 102 -5.22 -10.85 -8.32
C ARG A 102 -5.78 -11.07 -6.91
N TRP A 103 -5.15 -10.49 -5.89
CA TRP A 103 -5.49 -10.76 -4.49
C TRP A 103 -6.41 -9.71 -3.87
N LEU A 104 -6.39 -8.48 -4.36
CA LEU A 104 -7.17 -7.36 -3.86
C LEU A 104 -8.66 -7.71 -3.70
N PRO A 105 -9.34 -8.37 -4.66
CA PRO A 105 -10.75 -8.78 -4.48
C PRO A 105 -10.99 -9.69 -3.28
N ARG A 106 -10.02 -10.52 -2.88
CA ARG A 106 -10.15 -11.41 -1.71
C ARG A 106 -10.09 -10.64 -0.39
N PHE A 107 -9.28 -9.59 -0.32
CA PHE A 107 -9.22 -8.71 0.86
C PHE A 107 -10.44 -7.79 0.97
N THR A 108 -11.07 -7.42 -0.16
CA THR A 108 -12.32 -6.63 -0.11
C THR A 108 -13.46 -7.37 0.60
N ALA A 109 -13.48 -8.71 0.56
CA ALA A 109 -14.46 -9.52 1.27
C ALA A 109 -14.27 -9.48 2.80
N GLU A 110 -13.09 -9.12 3.30
CA GLU A 110 -12.78 -9.07 4.74
C GLU A 110 -13.18 -7.75 5.41
N GLN A 111 -13.89 -6.85 4.72
CA GLN A 111 -14.41 -5.61 5.31
C GLN A 111 -13.32 -4.67 5.89
N ARG A 112 -12.10 -4.75 5.37
CA ARG A 112 -10.98 -3.85 5.70
C ARG A 112 -11.20 -2.46 5.10
N SER A 113 -10.72 -1.43 5.80
CA SER A 113 -10.81 -0.04 5.33
C SER A 113 -9.62 0.38 4.48
N TYR A 114 -8.43 -0.17 4.78
CA TYR A 114 -7.18 0.11 4.08
C TYR A 114 -6.48 -1.20 3.77
N ILE A 115 -5.75 -1.21 2.66
CA ILE A 115 -4.73 -2.21 2.34
C ILE A 115 -3.44 -1.46 2.08
N THR A 116 -2.42 -1.71 2.89
CA THR A 116 -1.13 -1.01 2.78
C THR A 116 -0.11 -1.88 2.07
N VAL A 117 0.43 -1.37 0.96
CA VAL A 117 1.50 -1.97 0.18
C VAL A 117 2.78 -1.17 0.39
N ALA A 118 3.74 -1.77 1.07
CA ALA A 118 5.04 -1.16 1.33
C ALA A 118 6.10 -1.69 0.36
N VAL A 119 6.81 -0.77 -0.31
CA VAL A 119 7.93 -1.10 -1.21
C VAL A 119 9.25 -0.71 -0.54
N GLY A 120 10.16 -1.67 -0.41
CA GLY A 120 11.38 -1.54 0.39
C GLY A 120 12.65 -1.59 -0.45
N CYS A 121 13.53 -0.60 -0.29
CA CYS A 121 14.93 -0.69 -0.72
C CYS A 121 15.86 -0.52 0.48
N THR A 122 17.19 -0.51 0.30
CA THR A 122 18.10 -0.37 1.45
C THR A 122 17.93 0.98 2.17
N GLY A 123 17.88 2.07 1.39
CA GLY A 123 17.95 3.43 1.91
C GLY A 123 16.62 4.18 1.99
N GLY A 124 15.58 3.70 1.30
CA GLY A 124 14.27 4.38 1.23
C GLY A 124 14.25 5.64 0.37
N LEU A 125 15.19 5.81 -0.57
CA LEU A 125 15.40 7.07 -1.29
C LEU A 125 15.13 7.00 -2.80
N HIS A 126 15.60 5.93 -3.47
CA HIS A 126 15.59 5.82 -4.93
C HIS A 126 14.56 4.79 -5.41
N ARG A 127 14.99 3.52 -5.54
CA ARG A 127 14.20 2.39 -6.08
C ARG A 127 12.84 2.23 -5.43
N SER A 128 12.77 2.23 -4.11
CA SER A 128 11.50 2.05 -3.40
C SER A 128 10.53 3.20 -3.63
N VAL A 129 11.05 4.43 -3.69
CA VAL A 129 10.25 5.63 -3.94
C VAL A 129 9.69 5.56 -5.35
N PHE A 130 10.54 5.31 -6.34
CA PHE A 130 10.14 5.19 -7.74
C PHE A 130 9.09 4.09 -7.97
N VAL A 131 9.28 2.89 -7.39
CA VAL A 131 8.36 1.75 -7.62
C VAL A 131 7.01 1.92 -6.88
N ALA A 132 6.95 2.75 -5.84
CA ALA A 132 5.72 2.97 -5.09
C ALA A 132 4.80 4.05 -5.71
N GLU A 133 5.33 4.86 -6.62
CA GLU A 133 4.62 5.93 -7.34
C GLU A 133 4.04 5.43 -8.67
#